data_AF-A0A4P9WVP6-F1
#
_entry.id   AF-A0A4P9WVP6-F1
#
_cell.length_a   1.000
_cell.length_b   1.000
_cell.length_c   1.000
_cell.angle_alpha   90.00
_cell.angle_beta   90.00
_cell.angle_gamma   90.00
#
_symmetry.space_group_name_H-M   'P 1'
#
loop_
_entity.id
_entity.type
_entity.pdbx_description
1 polymer ?
#
loop_
_entity_poly.entity_id
_entity_poly.type
_entity_poly.pdbx_seq_one_letter_code
_entity_poly.pdbx_strand_id
1 'polypeptide(L)'
;IPPVMASLKQQARALGLWNLFLCKPYTEGIGLTNLEYAFLAEVTGRSFLAPEATNGAAPDSGNMEVLARYGTDAQKQQYLVPLLDGRIRSAFLMTEPHVASSDATNIETRIEPDGPDHYRITGRKWWSSGAGDP
;
A
#
# COMPACT_ATOMS: atom_id res chain seq x y z
N ILE A 1 4.17 -1.97 -17.00
CA ILE A 1 3.90 -0.53 -16.74
C ILE A 1 4.13 0.27 -18.02
N PRO A 2 3.17 1.11 -18.48
CA PRO A 2 3.36 1.97 -19.64
C PRO A 2 4.53 2.97 -19.44
N PRO A 3 5.34 3.28 -20.48
CA PRO A 3 6.51 4.17 -20.34
C PRO A 3 6.18 5.55 -19.77
N VAL A 4 4.98 6.07 -20.04
CA VAL A 4 4.51 7.36 -19.50
C VAL A 4 4.50 7.39 -17.97
N MET A 5 4.18 6.27 -17.31
CA MET A 5 4.11 6.21 -15.86
C MET A 5 5.49 6.36 -15.22
N ALA A 6 6.53 5.78 -15.82
CA ALA A 6 7.90 5.97 -15.36
C ALA A 6 8.34 7.44 -15.43
N SER A 7 8.01 8.12 -16.53
CA SER A 7 8.28 9.56 -16.71
C SER A 7 7.52 10.41 -15.67
N LEU A 8 6.23 10.10 -15.43
CA LEU A 8 5.43 10.81 -14.43
C LEU A 8 5.98 10.61 -13.01
N LYS A 9 6.38 9.39 -12.64
CA LYS A 9 7.01 9.09 -11.34
C LYS A 9 8.32 9.88 -11.16
N GLN A 10 9.14 9.97 -12.20
CA GLN A 10 10.37 10.78 -12.17
C GLN A 10 10.07 12.27 -11.95
N GLN A 11 9.08 12.83 -12.66
CA GLN A 11 8.66 14.22 -12.49
C GLN A 11 8.09 14.47 -11.09
N ALA A 12 7.22 13.60 -10.60
CA ALA A 12 6.65 13.69 -9.26
C ALA A 12 7.74 13.73 -8.18
N ARG A 13 8.76 12.87 -8.30
CA ARG A 13 9.93 12.90 -7.41
C ARG A 13 10.69 14.22 -7.49
N ALA A 14 10.97 14.73 -8.69
CA ALA A 14 11.67 16.00 -8.87
C ALA A 14 10.89 17.21 -8.31
N LEU A 15 9.56 17.12 -8.28
CA LEU A 15 8.66 18.14 -7.72
C LEU A 15 8.40 17.97 -6.21
N GLY A 16 8.97 16.95 -5.56
CA GLY A 16 8.70 16.67 -4.14
C GLY A 16 7.28 16.14 -3.87
N LEU A 17 6.61 15.58 -4.88
CA LEU A 17 5.23 15.07 -4.81
C LEU A 17 5.15 13.59 -4.41
N TRP A 18 6.24 13.00 -3.93
CA TRP A 18 6.34 11.57 -3.66
C TRP A 18 5.90 11.23 -2.23
N ASN A 19 5.10 10.16 -2.05
CA ASN A 19 4.65 9.66 -0.74
C ASN A 19 3.86 10.69 0.12
N LEU A 20 3.13 11.61 -0.50
CA LEU A 20 2.38 12.68 0.20
C LEU A 20 1.37 12.16 1.24
N PHE A 21 0.91 10.91 1.07
CA PHE A 21 -0.11 10.28 1.92
C PHE A 21 0.40 9.92 3.32
N LEU A 22 1.72 9.69 3.49
CA LEU A 22 2.28 9.24 4.76
C LEU A 22 2.46 10.44 5.68
N CYS A 23 1.38 10.77 6.40
CA CYS A 23 1.30 11.94 7.26
C CYS A 23 1.99 11.72 8.62
N LYS A 24 2.10 12.78 9.42
CA LYS A 24 2.54 12.69 10.82
C LYS A 24 1.72 11.62 11.59
N PRO A 25 2.34 10.87 12.52
CA PRO A 25 3.67 11.09 13.09
C PRO A 25 4.82 10.31 12.42
N TYR A 26 4.59 9.68 11.26
CA TYR A 26 5.59 8.80 10.64
C TYR A 26 6.80 9.60 10.13
N THR A 27 8.02 9.16 10.48
CA THR A 27 9.27 9.83 10.11
C THR A 27 9.68 9.57 8.66
N GLU A 28 9.14 8.51 8.07
CA GLU A 28 9.32 8.13 6.67
C GLU A 28 8.51 9.03 5.71
N GLY A 29 7.56 9.79 6.25
CA GLY A 29 6.68 10.70 5.52
C GLY A 29 7.23 12.12 5.39
N ILE A 30 6.52 12.96 4.64
CA ILE A 30 6.93 14.36 4.39
C ILE A 30 6.45 15.36 5.48
N GLY A 31 5.82 14.87 6.54
CA GLY A 31 5.45 15.70 7.70
C GLY A 31 4.14 16.49 7.57
N LEU A 32 3.29 16.15 6.60
CA LEU A 32 1.93 16.69 6.51
C LEU A 32 1.04 16.21 7.66
N THR A 33 0.02 16.98 7.99
CA THR A 33 -1.14 16.51 8.74
C THR A 33 -2.15 15.85 7.79
N ASN A 34 -3.01 14.98 8.34
CA ASN A 34 -4.10 14.38 7.55
C ASN A 34 -5.01 15.44 6.89
N LEU A 35 -5.21 16.58 7.55
CA LEU A 35 -6.01 17.68 7.00
C LEU A 35 -5.34 18.33 5.79
N GLU A 36 -4.04 18.59 5.84
CA GLU A 36 -3.29 19.12 4.70
C GLU A 36 -3.27 18.13 3.54
N TYR A 37 -3.06 16.83 3.82
CA TYR A 37 -3.11 15.79 2.80
C TYR A 37 -4.51 15.63 2.19
N ALA A 38 -5.59 15.84 2.93
CA ALA A 38 -6.95 15.70 2.40
C ALA A 38 -7.21 16.57 1.16
N PHE A 39 -6.73 17.83 1.16
CA PHE A 39 -6.83 18.72 0.00
C PHE A 39 -5.99 18.22 -1.18
N LEU A 40 -4.80 17.68 -0.92
CA LEU A 40 -3.94 17.09 -1.96
C LEU A 40 -4.55 15.82 -2.54
N ALA A 41 -5.17 14.99 -1.69
CA ALA A 41 -5.90 13.80 -2.09
C ALA A 41 -7.09 14.15 -2.99
N GLU A 42 -7.82 15.22 -2.69
CA GLU A 42 -8.91 15.70 -3.56
C GLU A 42 -8.40 16.08 -4.95
N VAL A 43 -7.30 16.85 -5.04
CA VAL A 43 -6.72 17.29 -6.32
C VAL A 43 -6.18 16.11 -7.12
N THR A 44 -5.37 15.25 -6.48
CA THR A 44 -4.77 14.07 -7.15
C THR A 44 -5.83 13.03 -7.53
N GLY A 45 -6.89 12.89 -6.74
CA GLY A 45 -8.01 11.98 -7.02
C GLY A 45 -8.82 12.35 -8.27
N ARG A 46 -8.67 13.55 -8.82
CA ARG A 46 -9.30 13.96 -10.10
C ARG A 46 -8.67 13.28 -11.32
N SER A 47 -7.52 12.62 -11.16
CA SER A 47 -6.81 11.90 -12.21
C SER A 47 -6.60 10.44 -11.83
N PHE A 48 -6.94 9.52 -12.72
CA PHE A 48 -6.67 8.09 -12.53
C PHE A 48 -5.17 7.76 -12.44
N LEU A 49 -4.30 8.61 -12.99
CA LEU A 49 -2.85 8.35 -13.05
C LEU A 49 -2.10 9.00 -11.88
N ALA A 50 -2.62 10.09 -11.32
CA ALA A 50 -1.88 10.89 -10.35
C ALA A 50 -1.53 10.12 -9.07
N PRO A 51 -2.42 9.32 -8.45
CA PRO A 51 -2.06 8.52 -7.27
C PRO A 51 -0.90 7.56 -7.55
N GLU A 52 -0.87 6.90 -8.71
CA GLU A 52 0.25 6.00 -9.02
C GLU A 52 1.53 6.78 -9.33
N ALA A 53 1.43 7.90 -10.04
CA ALA A 53 2.56 8.77 -10.35
C ALA A 53 3.23 9.36 -9.09
N THR A 54 2.47 9.56 -8.01
CA THR A 54 2.96 10.10 -6.73
C THR A 54 3.25 9.03 -5.67
N ASN A 55 3.16 7.74 -6.03
CA ASN A 55 3.27 6.59 -5.12
C ASN A 55 2.23 6.55 -4.00
N GLY A 56 1.08 7.22 -4.20
CA GLY A 56 -0.05 7.23 -3.29
C GLY A 56 -1.20 6.28 -3.68
N ALA A 57 -1.05 5.48 -4.73
CA ALA A 57 -2.09 4.55 -5.19
C ALA A 57 -2.36 3.45 -4.15
N ALA A 58 -3.65 3.15 -3.95
CA ALA A 58 -4.07 1.96 -3.24
C ALA A 58 -3.76 0.70 -4.09
N PRO A 59 -3.39 -0.43 -3.46
CA PRO A 59 -3.35 -0.67 -2.02
C PRO A 59 -2.05 -0.26 -1.31
N ASP A 60 -1.03 0.21 -2.03
CA ASP A 60 0.29 0.44 -1.43
C ASP A 60 0.28 1.49 -0.34
N SER A 61 -0.43 2.60 -0.52
CA SER A 61 -0.51 3.65 0.50
C SER A 61 -1.02 3.11 1.83
N GLY A 62 -2.08 2.29 1.82
CA GLY A 62 -2.60 1.65 3.03
C GLY A 62 -1.62 0.61 3.61
N ASN A 63 -1.03 -0.23 2.77
CA ASN A 63 -0.08 -1.26 3.23
C ASN A 63 1.22 -0.64 3.80
N MET A 64 1.70 0.45 3.20
CA MET A 64 2.82 1.23 3.71
C MET A 64 2.50 1.83 5.08
N GLU A 65 1.28 2.34 5.30
CA GLU A 65 0.87 2.85 6.61
C GLU A 65 0.85 1.74 7.68
N VAL A 66 0.32 0.56 7.35
CA VAL A 66 0.31 -0.60 8.25
C VAL A 66 1.74 -1.01 8.62
N LEU A 67 2.65 -1.08 7.64
CA LEU A 67 4.06 -1.42 7.88
C LEU A 67 4.79 -0.33 8.69
N ALA A 68 4.54 0.96 8.41
CA ALA A 68 5.13 2.07 9.15
C ALA A 68 4.71 2.04 10.62
N ARG A 69 3.45 1.66 10.89
CA ARG A 69 2.89 1.64 12.24
C ARG A 69 3.22 0.38 13.04
N TYR A 70 3.18 -0.79 12.41
CA TYR A 70 3.22 -2.08 13.11
C TYR A 70 4.38 -2.99 12.70
N GLY A 71 5.08 -2.66 11.62
CA GLY A 71 6.20 -3.48 11.14
C GLY A 71 7.39 -3.43 12.10
N THR A 72 8.03 -4.58 12.30
CA THR A 72 9.36 -4.64 12.93
C THR A 72 10.40 -3.94 12.05
N ASP A 73 11.56 -3.57 12.59
CA ASP A 73 12.63 -2.95 11.80
C ASP A 73 13.04 -3.81 10.59
N ALA A 74 13.07 -5.14 10.77
CA ALA A 74 13.33 -6.08 9.69
C ALA A 74 12.24 -6.05 8.62
N GLN A 75 10.95 -6.04 9.01
CA GLN A 75 9.82 -5.94 8.07
C GLN A 75 9.80 -4.59 7.35
N LYS A 76 10.11 -3.50 8.06
CA LYS A 76 10.21 -2.17 7.45
C LYS A 76 11.33 -2.12 6.42
N GLN A 77 12.50 -2.63 6.75
CA GLN A 77 13.63 -2.68 5.83
C GLN A 77 13.33 -3.54 4.60
N GLN A 78 12.67 -4.68 4.80
CA GLN A 78 12.37 -5.63 3.73
C GLN A 78 11.21 -5.18 2.82
N TYR A 79 10.18 -4.54 3.37
CA TYR A 79 8.93 -4.26 2.65
C TYR A 79 8.61 -2.77 2.56
N LEU A 80 8.67 -2.03 3.68
CA LEU A 80 8.31 -0.62 3.70
C LEU A 80 9.28 0.23 2.86
N VAL A 81 10.59 0.06 3.04
CA VAL A 81 11.59 0.85 2.31
C VAL A 81 11.46 0.64 0.79
N PRO A 82 11.39 -0.59 0.25
CA PRO A 82 11.15 -0.79 -1.18
C PRO A 82 9.81 -0.24 -1.69
N LEU A 83 8.73 -0.28 -0.88
CA LEU A 83 7.45 0.33 -1.25
C LEU A 83 7.53 1.86 -1.29
N LEU A 84 8.17 2.48 -0.30
CA LEU A 84 8.43 3.93 -0.28
C LEU A 84 9.33 4.37 -1.43
N ASP A 85 10.24 3.49 -1.88
CA ASP A 85 11.05 3.71 -3.08
C ASP A 85 10.29 3.47 -4.39
N GLY A 86 9.08 2.87 -4.33
CA GLY A 86 8.32 2.45 -5.51
C GLY A 86 9.02 1.35 -6.32
N ARG A 87 9.89 0.55 -5.69
CA ARG A 87 10.61 -0.57 -6.30
C ARG A 87 9.81 -1.87 -6.33
N ILE A 88 8.84 -2.00 -5.44
CA ILE A 88 7.89 -3.12 -5.40
C ILE A 88 6.46 -2.58 -5.32
N ARG A 89 5.50 -3.45 -5.60
CA ARG A 89 4.06 -3.23 -5.44
C ARG A 89 3.50 -4.19 -4.40
N SER A 90 2.35 -3.86 -3.84
CA SER A 90 1.64 -4.69 -2.88
C SER A 90 0.23 -4.98 -3.36
N ALA A 91 -0.39 -5.97 -2.71
CA ALA A 91 -1.76 -6.35 -2.96
C ALA A 91 -2.57 -6.32 -1.66
N PHE A 92 -3.88 -6.19 -1.77
CA PHE A 92 -4.79 -6.32 -0.64
C PHE A 92 -5.82 -7.42 -0.90
N LEU A 93 -5.88 -8.40 0.01
CA LEU A 93 -6.60 -9.66 -0.16
C LEU A 93 -7.57 -9.88 1.00
N MET A 94 -8.74 -9.24 0.95
CA MET A 94 -9.79 -9.43 1.97
C MET A 94 -10.85 -10.44 1.51
N THR A 95 -11.47 -10.19 0.35
CA THR A 95 -12.70 -10.84 -0.07
C THR A 95 -12.52 -12.34 -0.39
N GLU A 96 -13.45 -13.15 0.08
CA GLU A 96 -13.53 -14.58 -0.14
C GLU A 96 -14.77 -14.95 -0.97
N PRO A 97 -14.73 -16.02 -1.77
CA PRO A 97 -15.80 -16.39 -2.69
C PRO A 97 -17.02 -17.03 -2.04
N HIS A 98 -16.86 -17.62 -0.85
CA HIS A 98 -17.88 -18.49 -0.24
C HIS A 98 -18.54 -17.88 1.01
N VAL A 99 -18.10 -16.69 1.43
CA VAL A 99 -18.59 -16.02 2.64
C VAL A 99 -18.75 -14.52 2.41
N ALA A 100 -19.66 -13.91 3.17
CA ALA A 100 -19.88 -12.48 3.13
C ALA A 100 -18.74 -11.73 3.87
N SER A 101 -17.70 -11.36 3.12
CA SER A 101 -16.48 -10.74 3.67
C SER A 101 -16.64 -9.29 4.15
N SER A 102 -17.78 -8.63 3.89
CA SER A 102 -18.09 -7.33 4.50
C SER A 102 -18.10 -7.41 6.03
N ASP A 103 -18.43 -8.59 6.56
CA ASP A 103 -18.20 -8.94 7.95
C ASP A 103 -16.92 -9.78 8.02
N ALA A 104 -15.86 -9.18 8.56
CA ALA A 104 -14.56 -9.82 8.68
C ALA A 104 -14.57 -11.06 9.61
N THR A 105 -15.60 -11.23 10.46
CA THR A 105 -15.73 -12.42 11.31
C THR A 105 -16.11 -13.67 10.55
N ASN A 106 -16.59 -13.54 9.30
CA ASN A 106 -16.91 -14.67 8.42
C ASN A 106 -15.71 -15.20 7.62
N ILE A 107 -14.53 -14.56 7.71
CA ILE A 107 -13.34 -14.95 6.95
C ILE A 107 -12.90 -16.37 7.32
N GLU A 108 -12.78 -17.24 6.32
CA GLU A 108 -12.43 -18.66 6.49
C GLU A 108 -10.95 -18.96 6.19
N THR A 109 -10.20 -18.01 5.61
CA THR A 109 -8.75 -18.16 5.43
C THR A 109 -8.09 -18.48 6.77
N ARG A 110 -7.40 -19.61 6.82
CA ARG A 110 -6.72 -20.11 8.02
C ARG A 110 -5.30 -19.60 8.08
N ILE A 111 -4.88 -19.19 9.27
CA ILE A 111 -3.51 -18.82 9.60
C ILE A 111 -3.07 -19.72 10.73
N GLU A 112 -2.11 -20.59 10.46
CA GLU A 112 -1.60 -21.57 11.42
C GLU A 112 -0.11 -21.34 11.62
N PRO A 113 0.40 -21.37 12.87
CA PRO A 113 1.83 -21.44 13.10
C PRO A 113 2.40 -22.66 12.37
N ASP A 114 3.49 -22.45 11.67
CA ASP A 114 4.30 -23.49 11.07
C ASP A 114 5.70 -23.12 11.59
N GLY A 115 6.31 -23.90 12.48
CA GLY A 115 7.59 -23.52 13.11
C GLY A 115 7.61 -22.23 13.97
N PRO A 116 8.81 -21.73 14.31
CA PRO A 116 9.00 -20.66 15.31
C PRO A 116 8.80 -19.24 14.77
N ASP A 117 8.96 -19.03 13.47
CA ASP A 117 9.00 -17.71 12.83
C ASP A 117 8.18 -17.63 11.53
N HIS A 118 7.45 -18.69 11.16
CA HIS A 118 6.60 -18.72 9.98
C HIS A 118 5.14 -19.06 10.29
N TYR A 119 4.27 -18.69 9.35
CA TYR A 119 2.85 -19.01 9.38
C TYR A 119 2.47 -19.62 8.04
N ARG A 120 1.67 -20.67 8.08
CA ARG A 120 1.00 -21.21 6.89
C ARG A 120 -0.37 -20.55 6.75
N ILE A 121 -0.56 -19.85 5.64
CA ILE A 121 -1.82 -19.19 5.30
C ILE A 121 -2.50 -19.99 4.19
N THR A 122 -3.72 -20.50 4.43
CA THR A 122 -4.47 -21.31 3.46
C THR A 122 -5.89 -20.78 3.28
N GLY A 123 -6.24 -20.40 2.06
CA GLY A 123 -7.56 -19.88 1.72
C GLY A 123 -7.66 -19.47 0.24
N ARG A 124 -8.85 -19.04 -0.18
CA ARG A 124 -9.07 -18.51 -1.54
C ARG A 124 -9.57 -17.07 -1.47
N LYS A 125 -8.82 -16.15 -2.09
CA LYS A 125 -9.15 -14.73 -2.16
C LYS A 125 -9.53 -14.35 -3.60
N TRP A 126 -10.42 -13.38 -3.75
CA TRP A 126 -10.79 -12.80 -5.04
C TRP A 126 -11.00 -11.29 -4.93
N TRP A 127 -11.15 -10.59 -6.07
CA TRP A 127 -11.20 -9.12 -6.12
C TRP A 127 -9.99 -8.44 -5.46
N SER A 128 -8.80 -9.00 -5.72
CA SER A 128 -7.57 -8.60 -5.06
C SER A 128 -6.84 -7.53 -5.86
N SER A 129 -7.05 -6.26 -5.49
CA SER A 129 -6.31 -5.14 -6.08
C SER A 129 -4.80 -5.31 -5.87
N GLY A 130 -4.01 -5.06 -6.92
CA GLY A 130 -2.55 -5.22 -6.92
C GLY A 130 -2.06 -6.66 -7.11
N ALA A 131 -2.93 -7.67 -7.12
CA ALA A 131 -2.51 -9.04 -7.38
C ALA A 131 -2.03 -9.20 -8.85
N GLY A 132 -0.77 -9.58 -9.03
CA GLY A 132 -0.14 -9.71 -10.35
C GLY A 132 0.39 -8.40 -10.94
N ASP A 133 0.43 -7.30 -10.16
CA ASP A 133 1.10 -6.06 -10.54
C ASP A 133 2.63 -6.24 -10.42
N PRO A 134 3.40 -6.04 -11.52
CA PRO A 134 4.86 -6.28 -11.55
C PRO A 134 5.70 -5.29 -10.72
#